data_AF-A0A950GUD6-F1
#
_entry.id   AF-A0A950GUD6-F1
#
_cell.length_a   1.000
_cell.length_b   1.000
_cell.length_c   1.000
_cell.angle_alpha   90.00
_cell.angle_beta   90.00
_cell.angle_gamma   90.00
#
_symmetry.space_group_name_H-M   'P 1'
#
loop_
_entity.id
_entity.type
_entity.pdbx_description
1 polymer ?
#
loop_
_entity_poly.entity_id
_entity_poly.type
_entity_poly.pdbx_seq_one_letter_code
_entity_poly.pdbx_strand_id
1 'polypeptide(L)' 'AHDPIRTLIFAADDRAIRAVYVDGRKVVENGKVLTIDYAGACAALEEAQKRIVANAPGLDWAKRALDEMVPPTFATR' A
#
# COMPACT_ATOMS: atom_id res chain seq x y z
N ALA A 1 34.86 5.31 5.47
CA ALA A 1 34.32 5.61 4.13
C ALA A 1 32.89 5.10 4.05
N HIS A 2 31.97 5.83 3.42
CA HIS A 2 30.58 5.41 3.24
C HIS A 2 30.51 4.33 2.13
N ASP A 3 29.94 3.17 2.43
CA ASP A 3 29.75 2.08 1.47
C ASP A 3 28.31 2.12 0.91
N PRO A 4 28.12 2.56 -0.35
CA PRO A 4 26.78 2.70 -0.91
C PRO A 4 26.08 1.36 -1.13
N ILE A 5 26.80 0.25 -1.32
CA ILE A 5 26.18 -1.07 -1.50
C ILE A 5 25.64 -1.56 -0.17
N ARG A 6 26.41 -1.44 0.91
CA ARG A 6 25.92 -1.77 2.25
C ARG A 6 24.71 -0.92 2.64
N THR A 7 24.71 0.38 2.31
CA THR A 7 23.54 1.24 2.53
C THR A 7 22.33 0.79 1.70
N LEU A 8 22.53 0.39 0.44
CA LEU A 8 21.45 -0.14 -0.40
C LEU A 8 20.82 -1.41 0.20
N ILE A 9 21.63 -2.33 0.75
CA ILE A 9 21.12 -3.60 1.28
C ILE A 9 20.45 -3.46 2.64
N PHE A 10 21.00 -2.63 3.53
CA PHE A 10 20.57 -2.61 4.94
C PHE A 10 19.72 -1.41 5.34
N ALA A 11 19.68 -0.34 4.53
CA ALA A 11 19.02 0.91 4.90
C ALA A 11 18.11 1.51 3.83
N ALA A 12 18.24 1.11 2.56
CA ALA A 12 17.35 1.58 1.51
C ALA A 12 16.02 0.81 1.51
N ASP A 13 14.98 1.48 1.03
CA ASP A 13 13.66 0.91 0.79
C ASP A 13 13.13 1.38 -0.57
N ASP A 14 11.85 1.12 -0.84
CA ASP A 14 11.15 1.52 -2.06
C ASP A 14 11.20 3.03 -2.33
N ARG A 15 11.25 3.87 -1.28
CA ARG A 15 11.31 5.34 -1.41
C ARG A 15 12.64 5.83 -1.96
N ALA A 16 13.69 5.01 -1.90
CA ALA A 16 14.99 5.33 -2.49
C ALA A 16 14.98 5.20 -4.02
N ILE A 17 13.97 4.57 -4.63
CA ILE A 17 13.89 4.36 -6.07
C ILE A 17 13.53 5.67 -6.80
N ARG A 18 14.49 6.22 -7.54
CA ARG A 18 14.28 7.44 -8.35
C ARG A 18 13.76 7.14 -9.75
N ALA A 19 14.27 6.11 -10.41
CA ALA A 19 13.90 5.78 -11.79
C ALA A 19 14.03 4.27 -12.06
N VAL A 20 13.15 3.75 -12.92
CA VAL A 20 13.16 2.36 -13.40
C VAL A 20 12.93 2.38 -14.90
N TYR A 21 13.71 1.57 -15.62
CA TYR A 21 13.60 1.38 -17.07
C TYR A 21 13.36 -0.09 -17.39
N VAL A 22 12.43 -0.38 -18.29
CA VAL A 22 12.14 -1.72 -18.80
C VAL A 22 12.14 -1.63 -20.32
N ASP A 23 12.96 -2.43 -20.99
CA ASP A 23 13.10 -2.39 -22.46
C ASP A 23 13.34 -0.97 -23.01
N GLY A 24 14.24 -0.23 -22.34
CA GLY A 24 14.56 1.16 -22.68
C GLY A 24 13.47 2.19 -22.35
N ARG A 25 12.28 1.78 -21.91
CA ARG A 25 11.18 2.68 -21.52
C ARG A 25 11.26 3.02 -20.04
N LYS A 26 11.21 4.32 -19.70
CA LYS A 26 11.12 4.79 -18.31
C LYS A 26 9.72 4.51 -17.76
N VAL A 27 9.62 3.67 -16.74
CA VAL A 27 8.35 3.26 -16.12
C VAL A 27 8.16 3.83 -14.72
N VAL A 28 9.22 4.32 -14.08
CA VAL A 28 9.18 5.07 -12.82
C VAL A 28 10.01 6.34 -12.96
N GLU A 29 9.48 7.46 -12.46
CA GLU A 29 10.21 8.72 -12.35
C GLU A 29 9.90 9.40 -11.02
N ASN A 30 10.95 9.81 -10.32
CA ASN A 30 10.86 10.53 -9.05
C ASN A 30 10.05 9.76 -7.99
N GLY A 31 10.19 8.42 -7.98
CA GLY A 31 9.42 7.52 -7.09
C GLY A 31 7.97 7.29 -7.53
N LYS A 32 7.53 7.85 -8.67
CA LYS A 32 6.17 7.68 -9.20
C LYS A 32 6.16 6.70 -10.38
N VAL A 33 5.27 5.71 -10.32
CA VAL A 33 5.01 4.80 -11.44
C VAL A 33 4.26 5.56 -12.54
N LEU A 34 4.71 5.42 -13.78
CA LEU A 34 4.18 6.14 -14.94
C LEU A 34 3.14 5.34 -15.75
N THR A 35 3.02 4.05 -15.46
CA THR A 35 2.24 3.09 -16.25
C THR A 35 0.89 2.73 -15.63
N ILE A 36 0.59 3.24 -14.43
CA ILE A 36 -0.67 3.02 -13.73
C ILE A 36 -1.26 4.35 -13.24
N ASP A 37 -2.58 4.45 -13.27
CA ASP A 37 -3.28 5.50 -12.52
C ASP A 37 -3.32 5.11 -11.04
N TYR A 38 -2.29 5.52 -10.30
CA TYR A 38 -2.16 5.19 -8.89
C TYR A 38 -3.29 5.81 -8.05
N ALA A 39 -3.69 7.05 -8.34
CA ALA A 39 -4.73 7.73 -7.58
C ALA A 39 -6.10 7.04 -7.78
N GLY A 40 -6.44 6.71 -9.03
CA GLY A 40 -7.64 5.95 -9.35
C GLY A 40 -7.63 4.55 -8.75
N ALA A 41 -6.48 3.86 -8.77
CA ALA A 41 -6.33 2.54 -8.15
C ALA A 41 -6.55 2.60 -6.62
N CYS A 42 -5.98 3.61 -5.94
CA CYS A 42 -6.21 3.82 -4.51
C CYS A 42 -7.69 4.10 -4.19
N ALA A 43 -8.37 4.94 -4.98
CA ALA A 43 -9.78 5.22 -4.79
C ALA A 43 -10.64 3.95 -4.98
N ALA A 44 -10.35 3.15 -6.01
CA ALA A 44 -11.04 1.89 -6.25
C ALA A 44 -10.81 0.88 -5.11
N LEU A 45 -9.59 0.84 -4.55
CA LEU A 45 -9.26 0.01 -3.41
C LEU A 45 -10.02 0.45 -2.15
N GLU A 46 -10.12 1.75 -1.89
CA GLU A 46 -10.87 2.28 -0.74
C GLU A 46 -12.35 1.91 -0.81
N GLU A 47 -12.96 2.04 -1.99
CA GLU A 47 -14.35 1.62 -2.19
C GLU A 47 -14.54 0.11 -2.02
N ALA A 48 -13.55 -0.70 -2.45
CA ALA A 48 -13.56 -2.14 -2.19
C ALA A 48 -13.45 -2.44 -0.70
N GLN A 49 -12.59 -1.73 0.03
CA GLN A 49 -12.45 -1.87 1.48
C GLN A 49 -13.78 -1.57 2.18
N LYS A 50 -14.48 -0.47 1.83
CA LYS A 50 -15.81 -0.15 2.38
C LYS A 50 -16.81 -1.31 2.22
N ARG A 51 -16.86 -1.92 1.03
CA ARG A 51 -17.71 -3.10 0.78
C ARG A 51 -17.30 -4.30 1.62
N ILE A 52 -16.00 -4.54 1.77
CA ILE A 52 -15.48 -5.64 2.60
C ILE A 52 -15.90 -5.43 4.06
N VAL A 53 -15.70 -4.23 4.61
CA VAL A 53 -16.10 -3.90 5.98
C VAL A 53 -17.61 -4.12 6.19
N ALA A 54 -18.44 -3.63 5.27
CA ALA A 54 -19.89 -3.80 5.35
C ALA A 54 -20.34 -5.28 5.31
N ASN A 55 -19.62 -6.11 4.54
CA ASN A 55 -19.94 -7.54 4.39
C ASN A 55 -19.33 -8.43 5.49
N ALA A 56 -18.35 -7.94 6.25
CA ALA A 56 -17.62 -8.73 7.24
C ALA A 56 -18.51 -9.42 8.29
N PRO A 57 -19.55 -8.79 8.88
CA PRO A 57 -20.45 -9.46 9.82
C PRO A 57 -21.21 -10.63 9.19
N GLY A 58 -21.48 -10.57 7.89
CA GLY A 58 -22.12 -11.66 7.16
C GLY A 58 -21.28 -12.94 7.15
N LEU A 59 -19.95 -12.79 7.21
CA LEU A 59 -18.96 -13.87 7.18
C LEU A 59 -18.53 -14.31 8.60
N ASP A 60 -18.80 -13.51 9.62
CA ASP A 60 -18.55 -13.90 11.03
C ASP A 60 -19.66 -14.85 11.54
N TRP A 61 -19.26 -15.88 12.27
CA TRP A 61 -20.19 -16.84 12.86
C TRP A 61 -21.06 -16.18 13.94
N ALA A 62 -20.52 -15.20 14.65
CA ALA A 62 -21.19 -14.45 15.71
C ALA A 62 -21.80 -13.12 15.23
N LYS A 63 -21.75 -12.85 13.91
CA LYS A 63 -22.29 -11.63 13.29
C LYS A 63 -21.76 -10.32 13.87
N ARG A 64 -20.52 -10.31 14.38
CA ARG A 64 -19.89 -9.14 14.98
C ARG A 64 -19.49 -8.10 13.94
N ALA A 65 -19.47 -6.85 14.35
CA ALA A 65 -18.92 -5.76 13.56
C ALA A 65 -17.40 -5.90 13.42
N LEU A 66 -16.82 -5.32 12.36
CA LEU A 66 -15.37 -5.41 12.13
C LEU A 66 -14.56 -4.80 13.28
N ASP A 67 -15.01 -3.69 13.86
CA ASP A 67 -14.34 -3.02 14.97
C ASP A 67 -14.38 -3.84 16.27
N GLU A 68 -15.31 -4.79 16.40
CA GLU A 68 -15.34 -5.73 17.52
C GLU A 68 -14.42 -6.93 17.26
N MET A 69 -14.32 -7.39 16.01
CA MET A 69 -13.44 -8.48 15.62
C MET A 69 -11.96 -8.08 15.64
N VAL A 70 -11.66 -6.86 15.17
CA VAL A 70 -10.31 -6.32 15.02
C VAL A 70 -10.30 -4.88 15.56
N PRO A 71 -10.38 -4.72 16.90
CA PRO A 71 -10.45 -3.40 17.49
C PRO A 71 -9.17 -2.61 17.21
N PRO A 72 -9.28 -1.30 16.96
CA PRO A 72 -8.11 -0.47 16.73
C PRO A 72 -7.28 -0.36 18.01
N THR A 73 -5.96 -0.54 17.89
CA THR A 73 -5.03 -0.43 19.04
C THR A 73 -5.01 0.98 19.64
N PHE A 74 -5.29 2.00 18.83
CA PHE A 74 -5.39 3.39 19.26
C PHE A 74 -6.80 3.91 18.96
N ALA A 75 -7.29 4.81 19.80
CA ALA A 75 -8.57 5.46 19.57
C ALA A 75 -8.53 6.25 18.25
N THR A 76 -9.41 5.90 17.31
CA THR A 76 -9.69 6.71 16.12
C THR A 76 -10.54 7.90 16.53
N ARG A 77 -10.06 9.11 16.22
CA ARG A 77 -10.74 10.39 16.51
C ARG A 77 -11.53 10.86 15.29
#